data_AF-A0A7J9CGA4-F1
#
_entry.id   AF-A0A7J9CGA4-F1
#
_cell.length_a   1.000
_cell.length_b   1.000
_cell.length_c   1.000
_cell.angle_alpha   90.00
_cell.angle_beta   90.00
_cell.angle_gamma   90.00
#
_symmetry.space_group_name_H-M   'P 1'
#
loop_
_entity.id
_entity.type
_entity.pdbx_description
1 polymer ?
#
loop_
_entity_poly.entity_id
_entity_poly.type
_entity_poly.pdbx_seq_one_letter_code
_entity_poly.pdbx_strand_id
1 'polypeptide(L)'
;MERVSKAILKAMTMNSELPKLGSSLLVPNVQELAKNPLKEVPPRYVRTDEDSPIISRTNPLPQVPVINMQKLSSKEELEQLHYACKEWGFFQ
;
A
#
# COMPACT_ATOMS: atom_id res chain seq x y z
N MET A 1 1.83 7.29 -54.83
CA MET A 1 2.05 5.92 -54.31
C MET A 1 2.79 5.93 -52.98
N GLU A 2 3.93 6.62 -52.87
CA GLU A 2 4.77 6.68 -51.65
C GLU A 2 4.05 7.07 -50.35
N ARG A 3 3.19 8.10 -50.41
CA ARG A 3 2.47 8.62 -49.23
C ARG A 3 1.45 7.63 -48.67
N VAL A 4 0.88 6.81 -49.54
CA VAL A 4 -0.08 5.76 -49.18
C VAL A 4 0.66 4.58 -48.54
N SER A 5 1.80 4.17 -49.13
CA SER A 5 2.67 3.14 -48.54
C SER A 5 3.19 3.54 -47.16
N LYS A 6 3.56 4.81 -46.95
CA LYS A 6 4.05 5.32 -45.66
C LYS A 6 2.94 5.36 -44.60
N ALA A 7 1.70 5.65 -45.00
CA ALA A 7 0.54 5.63 -44.10
C ALA A 7 0.16 4.20 -43.69
N ILE A 8 0.23 3.23 -44.62
CA ILE A 8 -0.01 1.81 -44.34
C ILE A 8 1.07 1.25 -43.41
N LEU A 9 2.35 1.59 -43.64
CA LEU A 9 3.45 1.18 -42.76
C LEU A 9 3.30 1.75 -41.35
N LYS A 10 2.83 3.01 -41.22
CA LYS A 10 2.56 3.65 -39.93
C LYS A 10 1.35 3.04 -39.21
N ALA A 11 0.31 2.63 -39.94
CA ALA A 11 -0.84 1.91 -39.37
C ALA A 11 -0.45 0.50 -38.89
N MET A 12 0.50 -0.16 -39.56
CA MET A 12 1.09 -1.43 -39.13
C MET A 12 2.04 -1.28 -37.91
N THR A 13 2.56 -0.08 -37.64
CA THR A 13 3.36 0.24 -36.44
C THR A 13 2.55 0.76 -35.25
N MET A 14 1.21 0.62 -35.28
CA MET A 14 0.43 0.78 -34.06
C MET A 14 0.65 -0.45 -33.20
N ASN A 15 1.46 -0.29 -32.15
CA ASN A 15 1.75 -1.29 -31.11
C ASN A 15 0.47 -2.07 -30.72
N SER A 16 0.34 -3.28 -31.25
CA SER A 16 -0.45 -4.31 -30.58
C SER A 16 0.38 -4.78 -29.39
N GLU A 17 0.31 -4.04 -28.27
CA GLU A 17 0.67 -4.63 -27.00
C GLU A 17 -0.32 -5.77 -26.74
N LEU A 18 0.11 -6.99 -27.05
CA LEU A 18 -0.58 -8.20 -26.62
C LEU A 18 -0.78 -8.09 -25.10
N PRO A 19 -2.00 -8.27 -24.58
CA PRO A 19 -2.22 -8.25 -23.14
C PRO A 19 -1.37 -9.36 -22.53
N LYS A 20 -0.28 -8.97 -21.86
CA LYS A 20 0.58 -9.88 -21.09
C LYS A 20 -0.21 -10.36 -19.88
N LEU A 21 -1.06 -11.36 -20.09
CA LEU A 21 -1.79 -12.01 -19.02
C LEU A 21 -0.82 -12.91 -18.25
N GLY A 22 -0.60 -12.59 -16.97
CA GLY A 22 0.23 -13.39 -16.07
C GLY A 22 1.69 -12.96 -15.88
N SER A 23 2.10 -11.77 -16.35
CA SER A 23 3.47 -11.26 -16.05
C SER A 23 3.53 -10.55 -14.70
N SER A 24 4.59 -10.81 -13.91
CA SER A 24 4.92 -9.99 -12.74
C SER A 24 5.64 -8.71 -13.17
N LEU A 25 5.31 -7.60 -12.51
CA LEU A 25 6.06 -6.35 -12.64
C LEU A 25 7.22 -6.42 -11.65
N LEU A 26 8.45 -6.28 -12.14
CA LEU A 26 9.60 -6.13 -11.24
C LEU A 26 9.40 -4.87 -10.41
N VAL A 27 9.28 -5.05 -9.09
CA VAL A 27 9.16 -3.95 -8.14
C VAL A 27 10.58 -3.59 -7.66
N PRO A 28 11.03 -2.35 -7.87
CA PRO A 28 12.32 -1.91 -7.35
C PRO A 28 12.39 -2.03 -5.83
N ASN A 29 13.59 -2.33 -5.31
CA ASN A 29 13.84 -2.29 -3.88
C ASN A 29 13.74 -0.83 -3.38
N VAL A 30 12.78 -0.58 -2.50
CA VAL A 30 12.52 0.78 -1.97
C VAL A 30 13.62 1.28 -1.04
N GLN A 31 14.36 0.38 -0.36
CA GLN A 31 15.50 0.76 0.48
C GLN A 31 16.67 1.27 -0.38
N GLU A 32 16.99 0.58 -1.48
CA GLU A 32 18.00 1.04 -2.45
C GLU A 32 17.59 2.36 -3.10
N LEU A 33 16.30 2.49 -3.43
CA LEU A 33 15.75 3.72 -4.01
C LEU A 33 15.92 4.92 -3.06
N ALA A 34 15.73 4.71 -1.76
CA ALA A 34 15.86 5.74 -0.72
C ALA A 34 17.31 6.17 -0.45
N LYS A 35 18.33 5.41 -0.91
CA LYS A 35 19.74 5.80 -0.74
C LYS A 35 20.12 7.03 -1.55
N ASN A 36 19.40 7.30 -2.64
CA ASN A 36 19.61 8.48 -3.47
C ASN A 36 18.51 9.50 -3.18
N PRO A 37 18.82 10.80 -3.10
CA PRO A 37 17.81 11.83 -2.94
C PRO A 37 16.89 11.86 -4.16
N LEU A 38 15.66 11.38 -3.99
CA LEU A 38 14.63 11.46 -5.02
C LEU A 38 14.01 12.86 -5.02
N LYS A 39 13.86 13.46 -6.21
CA LYS A 39 13.09 14.72 -6.36
C LYS A 39 11.60 14.50 -6.17
N GLU A 40 11.09 13.33 -6.53
CA GLU A 40 9.68 12.98 -6.48
C GLU A 40 9.51 11.48 -6.21
N VAL A 41 8.45 11.12 -5.50
CA VAL A 41 8.08 9.72 -5.26
C VAL A 41 7.60 9.11 -6.59
N PRO A 42 8.12 7.94 -7.01
CA PRO A 42 7.66 7.34 -8.26
C PRO A 42 6.14 7.13 -8.27
N PRO A 43 5.44 7.41 -9.39
CA PRO A 43 3.98 7.37 -9.47
C PRO A 43 3.34 6.05 -8.98
N ARG A 44 4.06 4.93 -9.08
CA ARG A 44 3.64 3.62 -8.58
C ARG A 44 3.40 3.55 -7.07
N TYR A 45 4.06 4.40 -6.28
CA TYR A 45 3.93 4.45 -4.82
C TYR A 45 3.05 5.61 -4.35
N VAL A 46 2.58 6.45 -5.25
CA VAL A 46 1.65 7.55 -4.94
C VAL A 46 0.26 6.94 -4.74
N ARG A 47 -0.34 7.19 -3.57
CA ARG A 47 -1.72 6.81 -3.26
C ARG A 47 -2.63 7.98 -3.59
N THR A 48 -3.67 7.74 -4.38
CA THR A 48 -4.74 8.72 -4.62
C THR A 48 -5.71 8.69 -3.43
N ASP A 49 -6.28 9.84 -3.08
CA ASP A 49 -6.94 10.17 -1.80
C ASP A 49 -8.12 9.29 -1.32
N GLU A 50 -8.45 8.18 -2.01
CA GLU A 50 -9.31 7.12 -1.47
C GLU A 50 -8.69 6.43 -0.23
N ASP A 51 -7.37 6.53 -0.08
CA ASP A 51 -6.62 6.20 1.15
C ASP A 51 -6.29 7.47 1.97
N SER A 52 -7.19 8.46 2.02
CA SER A 52 -7.03 9.61 2.90
C SER A 52 -6.73 9.10 4.31
N PRO A 53 -5.57 9.45 4.90
CA PRO A 53 -5.22 8.91 6.20
C PRO A 53 -6.30 9.36 7.18
N ILE A 54 -6.89 8.40 7.92
CA ILE A 54 -7.81 8.63 9.04
C ILE A 54 -7.01 9.24 10.20
N ILE A 55 -6.29 10.33 9.94
CA ILE A 55 -5.61 11.12 10.94
C ILE A 55 -6.59 12.24 11.25
N SER A 56 -7.55 11.93 12.12
CA SER A 56 -8.35 12.96 12.75
C SER A 56 -7.42 13.79 13.64
N ARG A 57 -6.96 14.94 13.14
CA ARG A 57 -6.03 15.84 13.86
C ARG A 57 -6.65 16.46 15.11
N THR A 58 -7.95 16.28 15.30
CA THR A 58 -8.76 16.97 16.31
C THR A 58 -9.16 16.10 17.49
N ASN A 59 -9.09 14.77 17.36
CA ASN A 59 -9.44 13.83 18.43
C ASN A 59 -8.23 12.96 18.78
N PRO A 60 -7.95 12.69 20.07
CA PRO A 60 -6.96 11.69 20.43
C PRO A 60 -7.35 10.36 19.78
N LEU A 61 -6.42 9.75 19.04
CA LEU A 61 -6.64 8.42 18.51
C LEU A 61 -6.93 7.48 19.68
N PRO A 62 -7.89 6.55 19.53
CA PRO A 62 -8.13 5.56 20.56
C PRO A 62 -6.81 4.78 20.77
N GLN A 63 -6.37 4.66 22.03
CA GLN A 63 -5.13 3.98 22.37
C GLN A 63 -5.33 2.47 22.33
N VAL A 64 -4.47 1.76 21.60
CA VAL A 64 -4.46 0.30 21.54
C VAL A 64 -4.25 -0.28 22.95
N PRO A 65 -5.04 -1.31 23.36
CA PRO A 65 -4.85 -1.97 24.64
C PRO A 65 -3.45 -2.58 24.78
N VAL A 66 -2.86 -2.46 25.97
CA VAL A 66 -1.55 -3.05 26.30
C VAL A 66 -1.79 -4.14 27.34
N ILE A 67 -1.34 -5.36 27.07
CA ILE A 67 -1.54 -6.51 27.94
C ILE A 67 -0.24 -6.86 28.67
N ASN A 68 -0.28 -6.82 29.99
CA ASN A 68 0.80 -7.29 30.82
C ASN A 68 0.78 -8.82 30.93
N MET A 69 1.56 -9.47 30.07
CA MET A 69 1.68 -10.93 30.05
C MET A 69 2.14 -11.55 31.38
N GLN A 70 2.86 -10.81 32.23
CA GLN A 70 3.28 -11.31 33.54
C GLN A 70 2.11 -11.41 34.53
N LYS A 71 1.04 -10.64 34.30
CA LYS A 71 -0.14 -10.56 35.15
C LYS A 71 -1.36 -11.27 34.56
N LEU A 72 -1.20 -12.04 33.49
CA LEU A 72 -2.32 -12.63 32.75
C LEU A 72 -3.20 -13.59 33.58
N SER A 73 -2.67 -14.11 34.69
CA SER A 73 -3.43 -14.91 35.65
C SER A 73 -4.33 -14.07 36.58
N SER A 74 -4.15 -12.75 36.62
CA SER A 74 -5.05 -11.85 37.34
C SER A 74 -6.34 -11.68 36.55
N LYS A 75 -7.45 -11.53 37.29
CA LYS A 75 -8.77 -11.38 36.70
C LYS A 75 -8.84 -10.11 35.84
N GLU A 76 -8.24 -9.04 36.32
CA GLU A 76 -8.23 -7.73 35.66
C GLU A 76 -7.53 -7.81 34.30
N GLU A 77 -6.37 -8.46 34.24
CA GLU A 77 -5.59 -8.58 33.01
C GLU A 77 -6.27 -9.51 31.99
N LEU A 78 -6.89 -10.59 32.47
CA LEU A 78 -7.65 -11.52 31.62
C LEU A 78 -8.91 -10.85 31.03
N GLU A 79 -9.59 -10.02 31.81
CA GLU A 79 -10.73 -9.21 31.35
C GLU A 79 -10.29 -8.17 30.30
N GLN A 80 -9.13 -7.54 30.50
CA GLN A 80 -8.55 -6.61 29.53
C GLN A 80 -8.19 -7.30 28.20
N LEU A 81 -7.63 -8.52 28.27
CA LEU A 81 -7.37 -9.33 27.07
C LEU A 81 -8.67 -9.69 26.35
N HIS A 82 -9.70 -10.12 27.07
CA HIS A 82 -11.00 -10.43 26.47
C HIS A 82 -11.60 -9.22 25.75
N TYR A 83 -11.55 -8.04 26.40
CA TYR A 83 -11.98 -6.77 25.83
C TYR A 83 -11.20 -6.43 24.55
N ALA A 84 -9.87 -6.55 24.57
CA ALA A 84 -9.04 -6.27 23.40
C ALA A 84 -9.37 -7.21 22.23
N CYS A 85 -9.50 -8.52 22.48
CA CYS A 85 -9.86 -9.48 21.43
C CYS A 85 -11.23 -9.19 20.81
N LYS A 86 -12.20 -8.75 21.62
CA LYS A 86 -13.58 -8.54 21.18
C LYS A 86 -13.79 -7.20 20.47
N GLU A 87 -13.29 -6.12 21.07
CA GLU A 87 -13.58 -4.74 20.62
C GLU A 87 -12.50 -4.19 19.68
N TRP A 88 -11.27 -4.72 19.76
CA TRP A 88 -10.14 -4.21 18.97
C TRP A 88 -9.63 -5.19 17.92
N GLY A 89 -9.55 -6.48 18.25
CA GLY A 89 -8.89 -7.49 17.42
C GLY A 89 -7.35 -7.36 17.38
N PHE A 90 -6.78 -6.41 18.12
CA PHE A 90 -5.34 -6.18 18.26
C PHE A 90 -5.01 -5.57 19.64
N PHE A 91 -3.83 -5.88 20.16
CA PHE A 91 -3.25 -5.35 21.40
C PHE A 91 -1.72 -5.40 21.35
N GLN A 92 -1.06 -4.69 22.27
CA GLN A 92 0.39 -4.69 22.45
C GLN A 92 0.82 -5.59 23.61
#